data_AF-A0A4Y8L230-F1
#
_entry.id   AF-A0A4Y8L230-F1
#
_cell.length_a   1.000
_cell.length_b   1.000
_cell.length_c   1.000
_cell.angle_alpha   90.00
_cell.angle_beta   90.00
_cell.angle_gamma   90.00
#
_symmetry.space_group_name_H-M   'P 1'
#
loop_
_entity.id
_entity.type
_entity.pdbx_description
1 polymer ?
#
loop_
_entity_poly.entity_id
_entity_poly.type
_entity_poly.pdbx_seq_one_letter_code
_entity_poly.pdbx_strand_id
1 'polypeptide(L)'
;MQLLYNFLILITVTTTGVLISHFVFNKMTKQNVLIEVSGYLVSAGVAYILTFLLSERLTIFLEIISLSFIALALFTMIRFFVKSRREVKN
;
A
#
# COMPACT_ATOMS: atom_id res chain seq x y z
N MET A 1 3.77 -15.07 -20.83
CA MET A 1 4.92 -14.91 -19.90
C MET A 1 4.95 -13.54 -19.23
N GLN A 2 4.86 -12.43 -19.97
CA GLN A 2 5.01 -11.07 -19.40
C GLN A 2 3.90 -10.67 -18.41
N LEU A 3 2.64 -11.06 -18.66
CA LEU A 3 1.53 -10.88 -17.71
C LEU A 3 1.76 -11.58 -16.36
N LEU A 4 2.24 -12.83 -16.40
CA LEU A 4 2.56 -13.61 -15.20
C LEU A 4 3.65 -12.91 -14.38
N TYR A 5 4.68 -12.39 -15.06
CA TYR A 5 5.77 -11.65 -14.43
C TYR A 5 5.30 -10.36 -13.75
N ASN A 6 4.43 -9.58 -14.42
CA ASN A 6 3.84 -8.36 -13.83
C ASN A 6 2.96 -8.68 -12.60
N PHE A 7 2.22 -9.79 -12.64
CA PHE A 7 1.45 -10.28 -11.50
C PHE A 7 2.34 -10.69 -10.33
N LEU A 8 3.45 -11.38 -10.58
CA LEU A 8 4.41 -11.75 -9.54
C LEU A 8 5.04 -10.52 -8.87
N ILE A 9 5.38 -9.50 -9.65
CA ILE A 9 5.86 -8.22 -9.12
C ILE A 9 4.80 -7.59 -8.23
N LEU A 10 3.55 -7.50 -8.70
CA LEU A 10 2.47 -6.93 -7.91
C LEU A 10 2.27 -7.65 -6.58
N ILE A 11 2.25 -8.99 -6.58
CA ILE A 11 2.14 -9.80 -5.37
C ILE A 11 3.31 -9.50 -4.43
N THR A 12 4.54 -9.48 -4.94
CA THR A 12 5.76 -9.24 -4.15
C THR A 12 5.75 -7.86 -3.49
N VAL A 13 5.39 -6.82 -4.24
CA VAL A 13 5.29 -5.44 -3.72
C VAL A 13 4.25 -5.38 -2.60
N THR A 14 3.06 -5.96 -2.84
CA THR A 14 1.96 -5.95 -1.88
C THR A 14 2.32 -6.70 -0.60
N THR A 15 2.82 -7.92 -0.72
CA THR A 15 3.17 -8.75 0.45
C THR A 15 4.32 -8.14 1.24
N THR A 16 5.33 -7.60 0.56
CA THR A 16 6.47 -6.95 1.23
C THR A 16 6.01 -5.73 2.01
N GLY A 17 5.21 -4.84 1.42
CA GLY A 17 4.75 -3.64 2.12
C GLY A 17 3.83 -3.96 3.31
N VAL A 18 2.93 -4.94 3.17
CA VAL A 18 2.07 -5.40 4.27
C VAL A 18 2.88 -6.05 5.39
N LEU A 19 3.86 -6.91 5.07
CA LEU A 19 4.70 -7.56 6.07
C LEU A 19 5.57 -6.57 6.84
N ILE A 20 6.19 -5.61 6.15
CA ILE A 20 6.98 -4.54 6.80
C ILE A 20 6.08 -3.73 7.73
N SER A 21 4.90 -3.33 7.27
CA SER A 21 3.97 -2.58 8.11
C SER A 21 3.55 -3.37 9.34
N HIS A 22 3.16 -4.64 9.18
CA HIS A 22 2.83 -5.49 10.31
C HIS A 22 4.02 -5.68 11.25
N PHE A 23 5.24 -5.82 10.75
CA PHE A 23 6.40 -5.97 11.61
C PHE A 23 6.70 -4.71 12.43
N VAL A 24 6.62 -3.54 11.80
CA VAL A 24 6.96 -2.24 12.41
C VAL A 24 5.83 -1.72 13.32
N PHE A 25 4.60 -1.69 12.81
CA PHE A 25 3.49 -0.99 13.46
C PHE A 25 2.66 -1.86 14.41
N ASN A 26 2.72 -3.18 14.30
CA ASN A 26 2.01 -4.07 15.24
C ASN A 26 2.51 -3.91 16.68
N LYS A 27 3.77 -3.46 16.87
CA LYS A 27 4.30 -3.13 18.21
C LYS A 27 3.92 -1.73 18.69
N MET A 28 3.57 -0.82 17.78
CA MET A 28 3.35 0.60 18.09
C MET A 28 1.87 0.96 18.28
N THR A 29 0.95 0.29 17.59
CA THR A 29 -0.47 0.61 17.66
C THR A 29 -1.35 -0.63 17.55
N LYS A 30 -2.42 -0.67 18.36
CA LYS A 30 -3.48 -1.68 18.24
C LYS A 30 -4.58 -1.27 17.26
N GLN A 31 -4.48 -0.08 16.64
CA GLN A 31 -5.45 0.35 15.63
C GLN A 31 -5.13 -0.30 14.29
N ASN A 32 -5.91 -1.31 13.92
CA ASN A 32 -5.78 -2.04 12.66
C ASN A 32 -5.76 -1.12 11.42
N VAL A 33 -6.51 -0.01 11.47
CA VAL A 33 -6.57 0.96 10.37
C VAL A 33 -5.22 1.64 10.12
N LEU A 34 -4.47 1.98 11.17
CA LEU A 34 -3.16 2.60 11.02
C LEU A 34 -2.14 1.61 10.46
N ILE A 35 -2.22 0.33 10.85
CA ILE A 35 -1.38 -0.75 10.28
C ILE A 35 -1.71 -0.95 8.78
N GLU A 36 -2.99 -0.92 8.44
CA GLU A 36 -3.45 -1.08 7.05
C GLU A 36 -2.98 0.09 6.16
N VAL A 37 -3.21 1.33 6.60
CA VAL A 37 -2.79 2.55 5.88
C VAL A 37 -1.28 2.59 5.72
N SER A 38 -0.52 2.29 6.76
CA SER A 38 0.94 2.22 6.67
C SER A 38 1.40 1.08 5.75
N GLY A 39 0.68 -0.05 5.69
CA GLY A 39 0.94 -1.13 4.73
C GLY A 39 0.82 -0.68 3.28
N TYR A 40 -0.23 0.08 2.96
CA TYR A 40 -0.39 0.67 1.63
C TYR A 40 0.70 1.69 1.32
N LEU A 41 1.06 2.57 2.27
CA LEU A 41 2.11 3.57 2.07
C LEU A 41 3.48 2.92 1.85
N VAL A 42 3.84 1.88 2.61
CA VAL A 42 5.09 1.15 2.41
C VAL A 42 5.05 0.42 1.07
N SER A 43 3.94 -0.21 0.69
CA SER A 43 3.78 -0.84 -0.62
C SER A 43 3.97 0.15 -1.77
N ALA A 44 3.43 1.38 -1.64
CA ALA A 44 3.63 2.45 -2.60
C ALA A 44 5.11 2.86 -2.71
N GLY A 45 5.80 2.98 -1.57
CA GLY A 45 7.22 3.28 -1.50
C GLY A 45 8.08 2.19 -2.16
N VAL A 46 7.80 0.92 -1.89
CA VAL A 46 8.50 -0.22 -2.51
C VAL A 46 8.28 -0.22 -4.02
N ALA A 47 7.04 -0.03 -4.48
CA ALA A 47 6.73 0.08 -5.91
C ALA A 47 7.53 1.21 -6.58
N TYR A 48 7.58 2.38 -5.93
CA TYR A 48 8.31 3.54 -6.44
C TYR A 48 9.82 3.31 -6.46
N ILE A 49 10.41 2.73 -5.43
CA ILE A 49 11.85 2.42 -5.43
C ILE A 49 12.19 1.45 -6.57
N LEU A 50 11.32 0.48 -6.83
CA LEU A 50 11.51 -0.47 -7.93
C LEU A 50 11.46 0.18 -9.31
N THR A 51 10.86 1.37 -9.48
CA THR A 51 10.86 2.07 -10.78
C THR A 51 12.27 2.46 -11.22
N PHE A 52 13.17 2.71 -10.28
CA PHE A 52 14.58 3.05 -10.52
C PHE A 52 15.48 1.82 -10.67
N LEU A 53 15.06 0.67 -10.13
CA LEU A 53 15.87 -0.56 -10.11
C LEU A 53 15.53 -1.50 -11.28
N LEU A 54 14.32 -1.40 -11.82
CA LEU A 54 13.84 -2.26 -12.91
C LEU A 54 13.89 -1.53 -14.26
N SER A 55 13.71 -2.30 -15.33
CA SER A 55 13.80 -1.81 -16.70
C SER A 55 12.70 -0.79 -17.04
N GLU A 56 13.00 0.12 -17.97
CA GLU A 56 12.11 1.22 -18.41
C GLU A 56 10.70 0.76 -18.80
N ARG A 57 10.57 -0.46 -19.33
CA ARG A 57 9.27 -1.05 -19.70
C ARG A 57 8.35 -1.29 -18.49
N LEU A 58 8.90 -1.44 -17.30
CA LEU A 58 8.15 -1.69 -16.05
C LEU A 58 7.97 -0.42 -15.22
N THR A 59 8.73 0.64 -15.48
CA THR A 59 8.67 1.92 -14.77
C THR A 59 7.25 2.47 -14.71
N ILE A 60 6.58 2.62 -15.86
CA ILE A 60 5.20 3.14 -15.93
C ILE A 60 4.24 2.23 -15.14
N PHE A 61 4.39 0.91 -15.25
CA PHE A 61 3.54 -0.04 -14.53
C PHE A 61 3.71 0.07 -13.01
N LEU A 62 4.96 0.21 -12.54
CA LEU A 62 5.30 0.36 -11.13
C LEU A 62 4.87 1.73 -10.56
N GLU A 63 4.95 2.79 -11.36
CA GLU A 63 4.43 4.12 -10.99
C GLU A 63 2.91 4.09 -10.81
N ILE A 64 2.18 3.45 -11.74
CA ILE A 64 0.72 3.26 -11.63
C ILE A 64 0.38 2.45 -10.37
N ILE A 65 1.12 1.37 -10.08
CA ILE A 65 0.94 0.60 -8.84
C ILE A 65 1.19 1.47 -7.61
N SER A 66 2.26 2.26 -7.60
CA SER A 66 2.59 3.15 -6.49
C SER A 66 1.46 4.16 -6.22
N LEU A 67 0.99 4.84 -7.27
CA LEU A 67 -0.14 5.79 -7.17
C LEU A 67 -1.44 5.10 -6.71
N SER A 68 -1.69 3.87 -7.17
CA SER A 68 -2.87 3.09 -6.77
C SER A 68 -2.85 2.79 -5.27
N PHE A 69 -1.69 2.44 -4.71
CA PHE A 69 -1.54 2.23 -3.27
C PHE A 69 -1.71 3.51 -2.44
N ILE A 70 -1.22 4.65 -2.95
CA ILE A 70 -1.47 5.96 -2.32
C ILE A 70 -2.97 6.26 -2.30
N ALA A 71 -3.67 6.02 -3.41
CA ALA A 71 -5.11 6.21 -3.48
C ALA A 71 -5.88 5.31 -2.51
N LEU A 72 -5.48 4.04 -2.38
CA LEU A 72 -6.01 3.10 -1.38
C LEU A 72 -5.79 3.60 0.05
N ALA A 73 -4.59 4.09 0.38
CA ALA A 73 -4.29 4.64 1.69
C ALA A 73 -5.20 5.82 2.06
N LEU A 74 -5.37 6.76 1.12
CA LEU A 74 -6.26 7.92 1.29
C LEU A 74 -7.72 7.50 1.43
N PHE A 75 -8.19 6.58 0.59
CA PHE A 75 -9.55 6.07 0.64
C PHE A 75 -9.86 5.40 1.98
N THR A 76 -8.94 4.56 2.48
CA THR A 76 -9.10 3.90 3.79
C THR A 76 -9.11 4.91 4.93
N MET A 77 -8.27 5.94 4.90
CA MET A 77 -8.31 7.03 5.89
C MET A 77 -9.65 7.78 5.84
N ILE A 78 -10.10 8.20 4.66
CA ILE A 78 -11.38 8.92 4.51
C ILE A 78 -12.53 8.06 5.05
N ARG A 79 -12.58 6.78 4.68
CA ARG A 79 -13.60 5.85 5.15
C ARG A 79 -13.61 5.73 6.68
N PHE A 80 -12.42 5.67 7.29
CA PHE A 80 -12.29 5.64 8.75
C PHE A 80 -12.80 6.93 9.40
N PHE A 81 -12.42 8.10 8.89
CA PHE A 81 -12.91 9.39 9.40
C PHE A 81 -14.43 9.53 9.29
N VAL A 82 -15.01 9.12 8.15
CA VAL A 82 -16.47 9.16 7.95
C VAL A 82 -17.18 8.23 8.94
N LYS A 83 -16.65 7.03 9.16
CA LYS A 83 -17.22 6.08 10.13
C LYS A 83 -17.13 6.62 11.56
N SER A 84 -15.95 7.11 11.96
CA SER A 84 -15.73 7.68 13.30
C SER A 84 -16.68 8.85 13.59
N ARG A 85 -16.94 9.73 12.61
CA ARG A 85 -17.90 10.83 12.77
C ARG A 85 -19.36 10.37 12.93
N ARG A 86 -19.74 9.22 12.38
CA ARG A 86 -21.09 8.66 12.55
C ARG A 86 -21.28 8.09 13.95
N GLU A 87 -20.25 7.44 14.51
CA GLU A 87 -20.30 6.87 15.85
C GLU A 87 -20.36 7.94 16.95
N VAL A 88 -19.77 9.12 16.74
CA VAL A 88 -19.84 10.24 17.70
C VAL A 88 -21.21 10.96 17.70
N LYS A 89 -22.01 10.79 16.64
CA LYS A 89 -23.33 11.44 16.50
C LYS A 89 -24.51 10.61 17.04
N ASN A 90 -24.30 9.34 17.34
CA ASN A 90 -25.28 8.44 17.97
C ASN A 90 -25.03 8.33 19.46
#